data_AF-A0A0F8WZX6-F1
#
_entry.id   AF-A0A0F8WZX6-F1
#
_cell.length_a   1.000
_cell.length_b   1.000
_cell.length_c   1.000
_cell.angle_alpha   90.00
_cell.angle_beta   90.00
_cell.angle_gamma   90.00
#
_symmetry.space_group_name_H-M   'P 1'
#
loop_
_entity.id
_entity.type
_entity.pdbx_description
1 polymer ?
#
loop_
_entity_poly.entity_id
_entity_poly.type
_entity_poly.pdbx_seq_one_letter_code
_entity_poly.pdbx_strand_id
1 'polypeptide(L)'
;MADRPLDSAAVAEITGFTPRWVRQKAAAGQIPGAIQVDDGGEWRFDRRRFFKWWNSKEKAPCQRTYGVASGGLGSNGRTKPSGDPLEQALAAMRKNLKETSGKPTAR
;
A
#
# COMPACT_ATOMS: atom_id res chain seq x y z
N MET A 1 -26.47 13.77 18.80
CA MET A 1 -25.37 13.00 19.41
C MET A 1 -24.14 13.20 18.53
N ALA A 2 -23.11 13.90 19.02
CA ALA A 2 -21.86 14.06 18.28
C ALA A 2 -21.14 12.70 18.22
N ASP A 3 -20.85 12.21 17.03
CA ASP A 3 -20.13 10.95 16.86
C ASP A 3 -18.66 11.19 17.20
N ARG A 4 -18.14 10.48 18.20
CA ARG A 4 -16.76 10.69 18.66
C ARG A 4 -15.80 10.19 17.57
N PRO A 5 -14.76 10.97 17.20
CA PRO A 5 -13.77 10.53 16.24
C PRO A 5 -12.99 9.31 16.78
N LEU A 6 -12.70 8.37 15.91
CA LEU A 6 -11.88 7.20 16.23
C LEU A 6 -10.41 7.59 16.30
N ASP A 7 -9.64 6.94 17.17
CA ASP A 7 -8.18 7.01 17.16
C ASP A 7 -7.58 5.87 16.32
N SER A 8 -6.26 5.91 16.14
CA SER A 8 -5.53 4.87 15.40
C SER A 8 -5.59 3.48 16.04
N ALA A 9 -5.83 3.38 17.35
CA ALA A 9 -5.93 2.10 18.06
C ALA A 9 -7.29 1.44 17.82
N ALA A 10 -8.38 2.19 17.93
CA ALA A 10 -9.72 1.72 17.62
C ALA A 10 -9.85 1.29 16.16
N VAL A 11 -9.26 2.04 15.22
CA VAL A 11 -9.23 1.65 13.80
C VAL A 11 -8.42 0.36 13.59
N ALA A 12 -7.30 0.20 14.31
CA ALA A 12 -6.51 -1.03 14.27
C ALA A 12 -7.31 -2.24 14.77
N GLU A 13 -8.06 -2.12 15.86
CA GLU A 13 -8.94 -3.17 16.37
C GLU A 13 -10.05 -3.55 15.38
N ILE A 14 -10.69 -2.55 14.75
CA ILE A 14 -11.79 -2.80 13.79
C ILE A 14 -11.28 -3.51 12.53
N THR A 15 -10.10 -3.11 12.04
CA THR A 15 -9.54 -3.63 10.78
C THR A 15 -8.70 -4.89 10.96
N GLY A 16 -8.29 -5.20 12.19
CA GLY A 16 -7.32 -6.26 12.49
C GLY A 16 -5.87 -5.92 12.09
N PHE A 17 -5.58 -4.68 11.69
CA PHE A 17 -4.23 -4.24 11.33
C PHE A 17 -3.50 -3.58 12.50
N THR A 18 -2.19 -3.37 12.35
CA THR A 18 -1.40 -2.66 13.36
C THR A 18 -1.66 -1.14 13.32
N PRO A 19 -1.58 -0.43 14.47
CA PRO A 19 -1.70 1.02 14.50
C PRO A 19 -0.68 1.74 13.60
N ARG A 20 0.52 1.18 13.46
CA ARG A 20 1.56 1.68 12.56
C ARG A 20 1.10 1.66 11.09
N TRP A 21 0.48 0.57 10.66
CA TRP A 21 -0.08 0.46 9.31
C TRP A 21 -1.18 1.50 9.08
N VAL A 22 -2.08 1.67 10.05
CA VAL A 22 -3.16 2.68 9.99
C VAL A 22 -2.58 4.08 9.81
N ARG A 23 -1.58 4.47 10.61
CA ARG A 23 -0.91 5.77 10.50
C ARG A 23 -0.23 5.96 9.15
N GLN A 24 0.46 4.94 8.63
CA GLN A 24 1.09 5.01 7.31
C GLN A 24 0.05 5.24 6.19
N LYS A 25 -1.10 4.56 6.27
CA LYS A 25 -2.19 4.71 5.31
C LYS A 25 -2.90 6.06 5.43
N ALA A 26 -3.05 6.56 6.64
CA ALA A 26 -3.58 7.89 6.92
C ALA A 26 -2.67 8.99 6.35
N ALA A 27 -1.37 8.91 6.63
CA ALA A 27 -0.36 9.83 6.10
C ALA A 27 -0.29 9.81 4.56
N ALA A 28 -0.53 8.65 3.94
CA ALA A 28 -0.62 8.51 2.49
C ALA A 28 -1.97 8.98 1.89
N GLY A 29 -2.90 9.52 2.70
CA GLY A 29 -4.22 9.98 2.25
C GLY A 29 -5.16 8.86 1.78
N GLN A 30 -4.88 7.60 2.14
CA GLN A 30 -5.66 6.44 1.69
C GLN A 30 -6.89 6.16 2.55
N ILE A 31 -6.92 6.70 3.77
CA ILE A 31 -8.05 6.60 4.69
C ILE A 31 -8.82 7.94 4.67
N PRO A 32 -10.06 7.97 4.18
CA PRO A 32 -10.82 9.22 4.06
C PRO A 32 -11.26 9.74 5.43
N GLY A 33 -11.16 11.06 5.63
CA GLY A 33 -11.52 11.70 6.90
C GLY A 33 -10.50 11.46 8.02
N ALA A 34 -9.31 10.98 7.69
CA ALA A 34 -8.16 10.98 8.60
C ALA A 34 -7.61 12.41 8.71
N ILE A 35 -7.49 12.89 9.94
CA ILE A 35 -6.94 14.20 10.28
C ILE A 35 -5.86 13.99 11.33
N GLN A 36 -4.71 14.61 11.12
CA GLN A 36 -3.68 14.69 12.14
C GLN A 36 -3.96 15.94 12.98
N VAL A 37 -4.07 15.78 14.31
CA VAL A 37 -4.47 16.89 15.19
C VAL A 37 -3.35 17.93 15.34
N ASP A 38 -2.11 17.46 15.37
CA ASP A 38 -0.90 18.29 15.51
C ASP A 38 0.21 17.76 14.60
N ASP A 39 1.23 18.57 14.30
CA ASP A 39 2.41 18.15 13.53
C ASP A 39 3.16 17.02 14.26
N GLY A 40 2.99 15.78 13.78
CA GLY A 40 3.52 14.58 14.45
C GLY A 40 2.62 14.00 15.54
N GLY A 41 1.45 14.61 15.77
CA GLY A 41 0.47 14.21 16.78
C GLY A 41 -0.39 13.00 16.40
N GLU A 42 -1.43 12.80 17.20
CA GLU A 42 -2.34 11.67 17.06
C GLU A 42 -3.25 11.79 15.81
N TRP A 43 -3.48 10.66 15.16
CA TRP A 43 -4.43 10.58 14.05
C TRP A 43 -5.85 10.34 14.56
N ARG A 44 -6.78 11.19 14.10
CA ARG A 44 -8.21 11.08 14.36
C ARG A 44 -8.95 10.79 13.06
N PHE A 45 -9.96 9.93 13.15
CA PHE A 45 -10.72 9.48 11.99
C PHE A 45 -12.19 9.78 12.22
N ASP A 46 -12.83 10.42 11.24
CA ASP A 46 -14.28 10.53 11.23
C ASP A 46 -14.88 9.12 11.12
N ARG A 47 -15.60 8.71 12.16
CA ARG A 47 -16.16 7.37 12.29
C ARG A 47 -17.06 7.01 11.11
N ARG A 48 -17.96 7.92 10.71
CA ARG A 48 -18.97 7.65 9.67
C ARG A 48 -18.30 7.52 8.30
N ARG A 49 -17.33 8.40 7.99
CA ARG A 49 -16.54 8.33 6.75
C ARG A 49 -15.70 7.06 6.70
N PHE A 50 -15.06 6.70 7.81
CA PHE A 50 -14.26 5.49 7.92
C PHE A 50 -15.09 4.23 7.64
N PHE A 51 -16.21 4.02 8.36
CA PHE A 51 -17.05 2.83 8.15
C PHE A 51 -17.66 2.77 6.75
N LYS A 52 -18.11 3.91 6.21
CA LYS A 52 -18.64 3.97 4.84
C LYS A 52 -17.58 3.50 3.83
N TRP A 53 -16.34 3.97 3.99
CA TRP A 53 -15.22 3.57 3.13
C TRP A 53 -14.82 2.11 3.34
N TRP A 54 -14.70 1.65 4.58
CA TRP A 54 -14.30 0.29 4.90
C TRP A 54 -15.29 -0.73 4.31
N ASN A 55 -16.58 -0.53 4.57
CA ASN A 55 -17.64 -1.38 4.03
C ASN A 55 -17.71 -1.34 2.49
N SER A 56 -17.30 -0.24 1.86
CA SER A 56 -17.23 -0.15 0.41
C SER A 56 -16.09 -0.98 -0.18
N LYS A 57 -14.98 -1.16 0.56
CA LYS A 57 -13.86 -2.00 0.12
C LYS A 57 -14.17 -3.48 0.22
N GLU A 58 -14.88 -3.92 1.25
CA GLU A 58 -15.34 -5.31 1.35
C GLU A 58 -16.36 -5.66 0.25
N LYS A 59 -17.17 -4.68 -0.15
CA LYS A 59 -18.16 -4.85 -1.23
C LYS A 59 -17.58 -4.67 -2.63
N ALA A 60 -16.30 -4.32 -2.77
CA ALA A 60 -15.69 -4.25 -4.09
C ALA A 60 -15.79 -5.65 -4.71
N PRO A 61 -16.58 -5.84 -5.79
CA PRO A 61 -16.69 -7.15 -6.40
C PRO A 61 -15.30 -7.55 -6.81
N CYS A 62 -14.86 -8.75 -6.42
CA CYS A 62 -13.72 -9.40 -7.04
C CYS A 62 -13.95 -9.23 -8.53
N GLN A 63 -13.13 -8.45 -9.22
CA GLN A 63 -13.26 -8.33 -10.66
C GLN A 63 -13.00 -9.73 -11.18
N ARG A 64 -14.08 -10.47 -11.43
CA ARG A 64 -14.06 -11.76 -12.08
C ARG A 64 -13.62 -11.39 -13.48
N THR A 65 -12.32 -11.45 -13.72
CA THR A 65 -11.76 -11.41 -15.06
C THR A 65 -12.35 -12.62 -15.75
N TYR A 66 -13.49 -12.43 -16.41
CA TYR A 66 -13.92 -13.32 -17.48
C TYR A 66 -12.82 -13.15 -18.52
N GLY A 67 -11.83 -14.05 -18.49
CA GLY A 67 -10.91 -14.22 -19.59
C GLY A 67 -11.74 -14.63 -20.79
N VAL A 68 -12.18 -13.64 -21.56
CA VAL A 68 -12.71 -13.89 -22.90
C VAL A 68 -11.50 -14.40 -23.68
N ALA A 69 -11.45 -15.71 -23.88
CA ALA A 69 -10.52 -16.33 -24.80
C ALA A 69 -10.92 -15.89 -26.22
N SER A 70 -10.53 -14.67 -26.60
CA SER A 70 -10.61 -14.21 -27.98
C SER A 70 -9.31 -14.64 -28.66
N GLY A 71 -9.37 -15.78 -29.35
CA GLY A 71 -8.33 -16.20 -30.27
C GLY A 71 -8.10 -15.12 -31.33
N GLY A 72 -6.84 -14.75 -31.53
CA GLY A 72 -6.42 -13.81 -32.55
C GLY A 72 -4.90 -13.71 -32.60
N LEU A 73 -4.28 -14.50 -33.48
CA LEU A 73 -2.90 -14.32 -33.93
C LEU A 73 -2.72 -12.89 -34.47
N GLY A 74 -1.66 -12.18 -34.04
CA GLY A 74 -1.30 -10.89 -34.63
C GLY A 74 -0.25 -10.08 -33.87
N SER A 75 1.01 -10.50 -34.00
CA SER A 75 2.29 -9.77 -33.96
C SER A 75 2.46 -8.39 -33.28
N ASN A 76 3.50 -8.36 -32.43
CA ASN A 76 4.48 -7.29 -32.19
C ASN A 76 4.01 -5.92 -31.68
N GLY A 77 3.97 -5.78 -30.36
CA GLY A 77 3.90 -4.49 -29.69
C GLY A 77 4.49 -4.53 -28.27
N ARG A 78 5.81 -4.31 -28.17
CA ARG A 78 6.51 -3.70 -27.02
C ARG A 78 6.22 -4.34 -25.64
N THR A 79 7.12 -5.23 -25.21
CA THR A 79 7.22 -5.71 -23.82
C THR A 79 7.35 -4.52 -22.86
N LYS A 80 6.26 -4.22 -22.14
CA LYS A 80 6.33 -3.47 -20.87
C LYS A 80 7.10 -4.36 -19.89
N PRO A 81 8.13 -3.86 -19.17
CA PRO A 81 8.73 -4.62 -18.09
C PRO A 81 7.74 -4.66 -16.94
N SER A 82 6.87 -5.67 -16.95
CA SER A 82 6.21 -6.21 -15.77
C SER A 82 7.26 -6.97 -14.94
N GLY A 83 8.26 -6.24 -14.46
CA GLY A 83 9.07 -6.70 -13.33
C GLY A 83 8.38 -6.16 -12.09
N ASP A 84 7.87 -7.06 -11.25
CA ASP A 84 7.39 -6.73 -9.91
C ASP A 84 8.36 -5.72 -9.25
N PRO A 85 7.89 -4.64 -8.62
CA PRO A 85 8.78 -3.67 -7.96
C PRO A 85 9.69 -4.34 -6.92
N LEU A 86 9.26 -5.49 -6.40
CA LEU A 86 9.99 -6.34 -5.48
C LEU A 86 11.17 -7.07 -6.15
N GLU A 87 11.00 -7.54 -7.39
CA GLU A 87 12.07 -8.14 -8.21
C GLU A 87 13.15 -7.10 -8.57
N GLN A 88 12.76 -5.87 -8.91
CA GLN A 88 13.72 -4.77 -9.15
C GLN A 88 14.51 -4.41 -7.89
N ALA A 89 13.87 -4.39 -6.72
CA ALA A 89 14.54 -4.12 -5.46
C ALA A 89 15.56 -5.23 -5.09
N LEU A 90 15.21 -6.50 -5.31
CA LEU A 90 16.12 -7.63 -5.07
C LEU A 90 17.32 -7.62 -6.03
N ALA A 91 17.10 -7.29 -7.31
CA ALA A 91 18.18 -7.17 -8.29
C ALA A 91 19.16 -6.03 -7.96
N ALA A 92 18.65 -4.88 -7.47
CA ALA A 92 19.47 -3.75 -7.06
C ALA A 92 20.36 -4.08 -5.83
N MET A 93 19.83 -4.82 -4.85
CA MET A 93 20.61 -5.24 -3.68
C MET A 93 21.74 -6.21 -4.06
N ARG A 94 21.50 -7.15 -4.98
CA ARG A 94 22.54 -8.10 -5.46
C ARG A 94 23.71 -7.42 -6.17
N LYS A 95 23.47 -6.31 -6.88
CA LYS A 95 24.55 -5.56 -7.57
C LYS A 95 25.49 -4.87 -6.59
N ASN A 96 24.95 -4.20 -5.56
CA ASN A 96 25.77 -3.47 -4.57
C ASN A 96 26.70 -4.39 -3.77
N LEU A 97 26.27 -5.62 -3.47
CA LEU A 97 27.07 -6.59 -2.71
C LEU A 97 28.32 -7.08 -3.46
N LYS A 98 28.30 -7.01 -4.80
CA LYS A 98 29.44 -7.42 -5.64
C LYS A 98 30.52 -6.34 -5.73
N GLU A 99 30.17 -5.07 -5.55
CA GLU A 99 31.13 -3.94 -5.61
C GLU A 99 31.88 -3.71 -4.28
N THR A 100 31.30 -4.11 -3.14
CA THR A 100 31.95 -3.94 -1.83
C THR A 100 33.01 -4.99 -1.50
N SER A 101 33.19 -6.03 -2.34
CA SER A 101 34.13 -7.12 -2.10
C SER A 101 35.53 -6.91 -2.72
N GLY A 102 35.82 -5.72 -3.27
CA GLY A 102 36.94 -5.55 -4.22
C GLY A 102 37.99 -4.49 -3.88
N LYS A 103 38.24 -4.13 -2.62
CA LYS A 103 39.37 -3.22 -2.30
C LYS A 103 40.23 -3.72 -1.13
N PRO A 104 41.30 -4.48 -1.38
CA PRO A 104 42.39 -4.60 -0.42
C PRO A 104 43.14 -3.26 -0.40
N THR A 105 43.00 -2.52 0.69
CA THR A 105 43.90 -1.40 1.02
C THR A 105 45.26 -2.01 1.37
N ALA A 106 46.16 -2.04 0.39
CA ALA A 106 47.58 -2.30 0.61
C ALA A 106 48.18 -1.09 1.35
N ARG A 107 48.98 -1.37 2.38
CA ARG A 107 49.84 -0.42 3.07
C ARG A 107 51.25 -0.97 3.05
#